data_AF-X1LYF2-F1
#
_entry.id   AF-X1LYF2-F1
#
_cell.length_a   1.000
_cell.length_b   1.000
_cell.length_c   1.000
_cell.angle_alpha   90.00
_cell.angle_beta   90.00
_cell.angle_gamma   90.00
#
_symmetry.space_group_name_H-M   'P 1'
#
loop_
_entity.id
_entity.type
_entity.pdbx_description
1 polymer ?
#
loop_
_entity_poly.entity_id
_entity_poly.type
_entity_poly.pdbx_seq_one_letter_code
_entity_poly.pdbx_strand_id
1 'polypeptide(L)' 'MISKQLTEVYQLLFDRFGPQHWWPGETQFEIIAGAVLTQNTNWANVKKAIANLKSAHLLTP' A
#
# COMPACT_ATOMS: atom_id res chain seq x y z
N MET A 1 14.40 3.96 25.19
CA MET A 1 14.93 5.21 24.58
C MET A 1 14.69 5.30 23.08
N ILE A 2 14.87 4.24 22.29
CA ILE A 2 14.61 4.25 20.82
C ILE A 2 13.13 4.53 20.45
N SER A 3 12.19 3.91 21.18
CA SER A 3 10.75 4.04 20.89
C SER A 3 10.21 5.48 20.99
N LYS A 4 10.72 6.29 21.94
CA LYS A 4 10.26 7.68 22.11
C LYS A 4 10.70 8.57 20.94
N GLN A 5 11.96 8.47 20.53
CA GLN A 5 12.49 9.22 19.39
C GLN A 5 11.79 8.86 18.08
N LEU A 6 11.51 7.56 17.85
CA LEU A 6 10.76 7.13 16.67
C LEU A 6 9.34 7.70 16.65
N THR A 7 8.69 7.73 17.81
CA THR A 7 7.33 8.31 17.95
C THR A 7 7.33 9.81 17.67
N GLU A 8 8.33 10.55 18.17
CA GLU A 8 8.48 11.99 17.90
C GLU A 8 8.72 12.26 16.40
N VAL A 9 9.59 11.48 15.75
CA VAL A 9 9.82 11.60 14.30
C VAL A 9 8.54 11.30 13.50
N TYR A 10 7.83 10.23 13.85
CA TYR A 10 6.55 9.90 13.21
C TYR A 10 5.55 11.05 13.36
N GLN A 11 5.38 11.60 14.57
CA GLN A 11 4.42 12.65 14.81
C GLN A 11 4.75 13.93 14.04
N LEU A 12 6.02 14.35 14.01
CA LEU A 12 6.46 15.53 13.24
C LEU A 12 6.19 15.37 11.74
N LEU A 13 6.46 14.18 11.18
CA LEU A 13 6.17 13.89 9.79
C LEU A 13 4.66 13.85 9.52
N PHE A 14 3.90 13.22 10.40
CA PHE A 14 2.46 13.12 10.28
C PHE A 14 1.78 14.49 10.37
N ASP A 15 2.18 15.34 11.31
CA ASP A 15 1.64 16.71 11.46
C ASP A 15 1.95 17.57 10.23
N ARG A 16 3.13 17.37 9.62
CA ARG A 16 3.55 18.13 8.44
C ARG A 16 2.87 17.69 7.16
N PHE A 17 2.72 16.39 6.95
CA PHE A 17 2.31 15.82 5.66
C PHE A 17 0.90 15.22 5.67
N GLY A 18 0.36 14.88 6.84
CA GLY A 18 -0.93 14.21 7.00
C GLY A 18 -0.94 12.75 6.50
N PRO A 19 -2.13 12.14 6.35
CA PRO A 19 -2.28 10.82 5.75
C PRO A 19 -1.71 10.78 4.33
N GLN A 20 -0.69 9.95 4.10
CA GLN A 20 -0.02 9.90 2.79
C GLN A 20 -0.71 8.99 1.76
N HIS A 21 -1.57 8.07 2.22
CA HIS A 21 -2.17 7.04 1.36
C HIS A 21 -1.13 6.36 0.44
N TRP A 22 0.06 6.10 0.99
CA TRP A 22 1.26 5.76 0.24
C TRP A 22 1.15 4.44 -0.54
N TRP A 23 0.33 3.50 -0.04
CA TRP A 23 0.01 2.28 -0.76
C TRP A 23 -1.27 2.48 -1.58
N PRO A 24 -1.22 2.31 -2.91
CA PRO A 24 -2.38 2.50 -3.76
C PRO A 24 -3.32 1.30 -3.69
N GLY A 25 -4.63 1.58 -3.74
CA GLY A 25 -5.69 0.58 -3.82
C GLY A 25 -7.02 1.19 -3.41
N GLU A 26 -8.11 0.76 -4.03
CA GLU A 26 -9.45 1.28 -3.75
C GLU A 26 -10.15 0.50 -2.63
N THR A 27 -9.78 -0.78 -2.46
CA THR A 27 -10.36 -1.68 -1.47
C THR A 27 -9.30 -2.38 -0.64
N GLN A 28 -9.67 -2.86 0.55
CA GLN A 28 -8.78 -3.66 1.38
C GLN A 28 -8.30 -4.92 0.66
N PHE A 29 -9.17 -5.57 -0.12
CA PHE A 29 -8.82 -6.77 -0.88
C PHE A 29 -7.77 -6.47 -1.94
N GLU A 30 -7.91 -5.36 -2.69
CA GLU A 30 -6.91 -4.92 -3.66
C GLU A 30 -5.56 -4.62 -3.00
N ILE A 31 -5.56 -3.95 -1.84
CA ILE A 31 -4.35 -3.65 -1.07
C ILE A 31 -3.63 -4.94 -0.68
N ILE A 32 -4.36 -5.92 -0.16
CA ILE A 32 -3.81 -7.22 0.26
C ILE A 32 -3.28 -8.00 -0.95
N ALA A 33 -4.04 -8.07 -2.04
CA ALA A 33 -3.60 -8.74 -3.26
C ALA A 33 -2.32 -8.10 -3.83
N GLY A 34 -2.25 -6.76 -3.87
CA GLY A 34 -1.06 -6.03 -4.28
C GLY A 34 0.15 -6.30 -3.38
N ALA A 35 -0.07 -6.41 -2.06
CA ALA A 35 0.99 -6.73 -1.10
C ALA A 35 1.54 -8.14 -1.31
N VAL A 36 0.69 -9.13 -1.61
CA VAL A 36 1.11 -10.50 -1.95
C VAL A 36 1.91 -10.52 -3.25
N LEU A 37 1.41 -9.86 -4.30
CA LEU A 37 2.07 -9.84 -5.61
C LEU A 37 3.46 -9.17 -5.55
N THR A 38 3.61 -8.12 -4.74
CA THR A 38 4.87 -7.38 -4.59
C THR A 38 5.99 -8.25 -3.99
N GLN A 39 5.67 -9.30 -3.24
CA GLN A 39 6.68 -10.17 -2.61
C GLN A 39 7.61 -10.87 -3.63
N ASN A 40 7.12 -11.12 -4.85
CA ASN A 40 7.86 -11.88 -5.87
C ASN A 40 7.91 -11.18 -7.23
N THR A 41 7.56 -9.90 -7.31
CA THR A 41 7.44 -9.18 -8.58
C THR A 41 7.62 -7.67 -8.39
N ASN A 42 8.26 -7.01 -9.36
CA ASN A 42 8.44 -5.56 -9.32
C ASN A 42 7.10 -4.80 -9.43
N TRP A 43 7.04 -3.57 -8.90
CA TRP A 43 5.81 -2.78 -8.85
C TRP A 43 5.15 -2.55 -10.22
N ALA A 44 5.94 -2.41 -11.29
CA ALA A 44 5.40 -2.22 -12.64
C ALA A 44 4.56 -3.42 -13.11
N ASN A 45 5.00 -4.64 -12.78
CA ASN A 45 4.29 -5.87 -13.09
C ASN A 45 3.12 -6.13 -12.14
N VAL A 46 3.23 -5.75 -10.85
CA VAL A 46 2.08 -5.78 -9.92
C VAL A 46 0.94 -4.92 -10.43
N LYS A 47 1.24 -3.68 -10.87
CA LYS A 47 0.21 -2.78 -11.44
C LYS A 47 -0.49 -3.39 -12.65
N LYS A 48 0.25 -4.07 -13.54
CA LYS A 48 -0.35 -4.78 -14.69
C LYS A 48 -1.28 -5.91 -14.24
N ALA A 49 -0.85 -6.73 -13.27
CA ALA A 49 -1.66 -7.81 -12.74
C ALA A 49 -2.95 -7.30 -12.08
N ILE A 50 -2.86 -6.27 -11.23
CA ILE A 50 -4.02 -5.63 -10.60
C ILE A 50 -4.97 -5.04 -11.64
N ALA A 51 -4.47 -4.36 -12.67
CA ALA A 51 -5.30 -3.83 -13.76
C ALA A 51 -6.05 -4.93 -14.52
N ASN A 52 -5.40 -6.08 -14.75
CA ASN A 52 -6.03 -7.23 -15.39
C ASN A 52 -7.12 -7.86 -14.50
N LEU A 53 -6.83 -8.06 -13.21
CA LEU A 53 -7.81 -8.59 -12.24
C LEU A 53 -9.02 -7.66 -12.12
N LYS A 54 -8.79 -6.34 -12.10
CA LYS A 54 -9.86 -5.33 -12.06
C LYS A 54 -10.73 -5.38 -13.31
N SER A 55 -10.12 -5.43 -14.49
CA SER A 55 -10.83 -5.54 -15.78
C SER A 55 -11.64 -6.83 -15.89
N ALA A 56 -11.15 -7.91 -15.25
CA ALA A 56 -11.84 -9.19 -15.16
C ALA A 56 -12.87 -9.27 -14.03
N HIS A 57 -13.05 -8.21 -13.23
CA HIS A 57 -13.94 -8.19 -12.06
C HIS A 57 -13.60 -9.26 -11.00
N LEU A 58 -12.30 -9.55 -10.81
CA LEU A 58 -11.77 -10.57 -9.90
C LEU A 58 -11.11 -9.99 -8.63
N LEU A 59 -11.40 -8.73 -8.29
CA LEU A 59 -10.88 -8.06 -7.09
C LEU A 59 -11.91 -7.98 -5.96
N THR A 60 -12.60 -9.09 -5.73
CA THR A 60 -13.47 -9.30 -4.57
C THR A 60 -13.15 -10.67 -3.94
N PRO A 61 -13.36 -10.84 -2.63
CA PRO A 61 -13.18 -12.14 -1.96
C PRO A 61 -14.08 -13.25 -2.52
#